data_AF-A0A1S4W4X1-F1
#
_entry.id   AF-A0A1S4W4X1-F1
#
_cell.length_a   1.000
_cell.length_b   1.000
_cell.length_c   1.000
_cell.angle_alpha   90.00
_cell.angle_beta   90.00
_cell.angle_gamma   90.00
#
_symmetry.space_group_name_H-M   'P 1'
#
loop_
_entity.id
_entity.type
_entity.pdbx_description
1 polymer ?
#
loop_
_entity_poly.entity_id
_entity_poly.type
_entity_poly.pdbx_seq_one_letter_code
_entity_poly.pdbx_strand_id
1 'polypeptide(L)'
;MRTGLLVLLAMTIGLSMGACSSEKTESGPDNRNEVVATALARIEAELGKPVKLDVKTFKSASDWALIDGQLRDTGDPNSPRYEGLLKKTGPKWNVLESAIGPTVEQWAGWKAKYPEAPAQIWP
;
A
#
# COMPACT_ATOMS: atom_id res chain seq x y z
N MET A 1 17.14 -62.84 -13.65
CA MET A 1 16.06 -62.75 -14.67
C MET A 1 15.09 -61.70 -14.16
N ARG A 2 14.79 -60.57 -14.79
CA ARG A 2 14.85 -60.16 -16.20
C ARG A 2 14.69 -58.62 -16.18
N THR A 3 15.52 -57.90 -16.95
CA THR A 3 15.25 -56.60 -17.63
C THR A 3 14.52 -55.50 -16.84
N GLY A 4 15.12 -54.36 -16.46
CA GLY A 4 15.99 -53.51 -17.26
C GLY A 4 15.17 -52.60 -18.17
N LEU A 5 14.90 -51.37 -17.74
CA LEU A 5 14.48 -50.26 -18.62
C LEU A 5 15.01 -48.94 -18.05
N LEU A 6 16.20 -48.57 -18.53
CA LEU A 6 16.71 -47.21 -18.56
C LEU A 6 15.85 -46.40 -19.53
N VAL A 7 15.26 -45.30 -19.08
CA VAL A 7 14.89 -44.18 -19.96
C VAL A 7 15.56 -42.93 -19.40
N LEU A 8 16.68 -42.60 -20.02
CA LEU A 8 17.32 -41.30 -19.99
C LEU A 8 16.36 -40.30 -20.65
N LEU A 9 15.96 -39.24 -19.95
CA LEU A 9 15.37 -38.07 -20.61
C LEU A 9 16.20 -36.82 -20.28
N ALA A 10 16.95 -36.46 -21.32
CA ALA A 10 17.58 -35.19 -21.67
C ALA A 10 17.54 -34.03 -20.66
N MET A 11 18.75 -33.56 -20.35
CA MET A 11 19.05 -32.17 -20.04
C MET A 11 18.34 -31.22 -21.02
N THR A 12 17.48 -30.34 -20.51
CA THR A 12 17.27 -29.03 -21.12
C THR A 12 17.92 -27.99 -20.22
N ILE A 13 19.13 -27.61 -20.60
CA ILE A 13 19.78 -26.39 -20.15
C ILE A 13 18.96 -25.23 -20.74
N GLY A 14 18.13 -24.61 -19.91
CA GLY A 14 17.58 -23.29 -20.18
C GLY A 14 18.21 -22.31 -19.20
N LEU A 15 19.29 -21.64 -19.61
CA LEU A 15 19.67 -20.37 -18.99
C LEU A 15 18.55 -19.37 -19.28
N SER A 16 17.57 -19.28 -18.40
CA SER A 16 16.73 -18.09 -18.34
C SER A 16 17.50 -17.08 -17.50
N MET A 17 18.18 -16.15 -18.21
CA MET A 17 18.64 -14.88 -17.65
C MET A 17 17.55 -14.33 -16.73
N GLY A 18 17.80 -14.37 -15.42
CA GLY A 18 17.13 -13.50 -14.46
C GLY A 18 17.65 -12.08 -14.65
N ALA A 19 17.42 -11.49 -15.82
CA ALA A 19 17.33 -10.06 -15.91
C ALA A 19 16.05 -9.71 -15.15
N CYS A 20 16.20 -9.17 -13.94
CA CYS A 20 15.13 -8.45 -13.26
C CYS A 20 14.52 -7.49 -14.30
N SER A 21 13.37 -7.86 -14.87
CA SER A 21 12.66 -6.97 -15.76
C SER A 21 12.29 -5.72 -14.98
N SER A 22 12.98 -4.64 -15.33
CA SER A 22 12.44 -3.30 -15.62
C SER A 22 10.99 -3.12 -15.18
N GLU A 23 10.76 -2.30 -14.16
CA GLU A 23 10.53 -0.86 -14.29
C GLU A 23 9.05 -0.52 -14.42
N LYS A 24 8.66 0.52 -13.67
CA LYS A 24 7.74 1.55 -14.17
C LYS A 24 6.26 1.18 -14.18
N THR A 25 5.62 1.35 -13.02
CA THR A 25 4.65 2.42 -12.71
C THR A 25 3.87 1.94 -11.49
N GLU A 26 4.49 2.01 -10.32
CA GLU A 26 3.81 1.60 -9.08
C GLU A 26 2.75 2.62 -8.64
N SER A 27 2.51 3.72 -9.37
CA SER A 27 1.45 4.69 -9.05
C SER A 27 0.17 4.52 -9.90
N GLY A 28 -0.02 3.34 -10.52
CA GLY A 28 -1.23 3.01 -11.28
C GLY A 28 -2.51 2.94 -10.40
N PRO A 29 -3.70 2.96 -11.01
CA PRO A 29 -4.98 2.92 -10.28
C PRO A 29 -5.11 1.70 -9.37
N ASP A 30 -4.53 0.57 -9.74
CA ASP A 30 -4.54 -0.65 -8.94
C ASP A 30 -3.76 -0.47 -7.62
N ASN A 31 -2.58 0.15 -7.67
CA ASN A 31 -1.81 0.43 -6.46
C ASN A 31 -2.53 1.43 -5.55
N ARG A 32 -3.18 2.45 -6.13
CA ARG A 32 -4.02 3.37 -5.35
C ARG A 32 -5.15 2.62 -4.65
N ASN A 33 -5.86 1.74 -5.36
CA ASN A 33 -6.99 1.01 -4.81
C ASN A 33 -6.58 0.10 -3.63
N GLU A 34 -5.44 -0.58 -3.73
CA GLU A 34 -4.90 -1.41 -2.62
C GLU A 34 -4.54 -0.57 -1.39
N VAL A 35 -3.92 0.59 -1.59
CA VAL A 35 -3.61 1.53 -0.49
C VAL A 35 -4.90 2.03 0.17
N VAL A 36 -5.89 2.45 -0.63
CA VAL A 36 -7.18 2.90 -0.11
C VAL A 36 -7.89 1.78 0.64
N ALA A 37 -7.92 0.56 0.10
CA ALA A 37 -8.54 -0.59 0.76
C ALA A 37 -7.86 -0.92 2.09
N THR A 38 -6.53 -0.84 2.14
CA THR A 38 -5.74 -1.05 3.36
C THR A 38 -6.05 0.03 4.42
N ALA A 39 -6.12 1.30 4.01
CA ALA A 39 -6.51 2.39 4.89
C ALA A 39 -7.95 2.22 5.39
N LEU A 40 -8.89 1.85 4.51
CA LEU A 40 -10.29 1.66 4.86
C LEU A 40 -10.47 0.54 5.89
N ALA A 41 -9.79 -0.60 5.69
CA ALA A 41 -9.82 -1.70 6.66
C ALA A 41 -9.31 -1.27 8.05
N ARG A 42 -8.29 -0.40 8.12
CA ARG A 42 -7.82 0.18 9.39
C ARG A 42 -8.87 1.10 10.00
N ILE A 43 -9.44 2.02 9.22
CA ILE A 43 -10.46 2.96 9.69
C ILE A 43 -11.68 2.22 10.23
N GLU A 44 -12.18 1.23 9.50
CA GLU A 44 -13.36 0.45 9.90
C GLU A 44 -13.10 -0.37 11.17
N ALA A 45 -11.88 -0.89 11.33
CA ALA A 45 -11.46 -1.56 12.56
C ALA A 45 -11.38 -0.60 13.76
N GLU A 46 -10.91 0.63 13.56
CA GLU A 46 -10.84 1.65 14.61
C GLU A 46 -12.24 2.19 14.98
N LEU A 47 -13.13 2.36 14.00
CA LEU A 47 -14.48 2.90 14.21
C LEU A 47 -15.53 1.84 14.57
N GLY A 48 -15.24 0.56 14.37
CA GLY A 48 -16.16 -0.55 14.61
C GLY A 48 -17.37 -0.57 13.66
N LYS A 49 -17.31 0.14 12.53
CA LYS A 49 -18.39 0.23 11.54
C LYS A 49 -17.85 0.50 10.13
N PRO A 50 -18.56 0.05 9.08
CA PRO A 50 -18.22 0.43 7.72
C PRO A 50 -18.32 1.94 7.52
N VAL A 51 -17.39 2.49 6.75
CA VAL A 51 -17.40 3.90 6.34
C VAL A 51 -16.95 4.02 4.89
N LYS A 52 -17.05 5.22 4.32
CA LYS A 52 -16.38 5.52 3.04
C LYS A 52 -15.27 6.54 3.25
N LEU A 53 -14.20 6.42 2.48
CA LEU A 53 -13.12 7.40 2.43
C LEU A 53 -13.18 8.16 1.09
N ASP A 54 -13.58 9.44 1.17
CA ASP A 54 -13.52 10.39 0.06
C ASP A 54 -12.11 10.99 0.01
N VAL A 55 -11.20 10.29 -0.69
CA VAL A 55 -9.78 10.64 -0.81
C VAL A 55 -9.61 12.00 -1.50
N LYS A 56 -8.97 12.94 -0.81
CA LYS A 56 -8.64 14.28 -1.31
C LYS A 56 -7.21 14.38 -1.80
N THR A 57 -6.28 13.78 -1.07
CA THR A 57 -4.87 13.73 -1.45
C THR A 57 -4.41 12.28 -1.48
N PHE A 58 -3.72 11.92 -2.55
CA PHE A 58 -3.02 10.65 -2.68
C PHE A 58 -1.67 10.92 -3.32
N LYS A 59 -0.59 10.65 -2.59
CA LYS A 59 0.78 10.74 -3.09
C LYS A 59 1.46 9.41 -2.85
N SER A 60 2.06 8.83 -3.87
CA SER A 60 2.80 7.57 -3.76
C SER A 60 4.14 7.67 -4.46
N ALA A 61 5.15 7.04 -3.88
CA ALA A 61 6.48 6.93 -4.47
C ALA A 61 7.21 5.73 -3.90
N SER A 62 7.76 4.89 -4.79
CA SER A 62 8.37 3.61 -4.39
C SER A 62 7.38 2.82 -3.51
N ASP A 63 7.85 2.24 -2.42
CA ASP A 63 7.04 1.51 -1.43
C ASP A 63 6.29 2.40 -0.44
N TRP A 64 6.10 3.69 -0.70
CA TRP A 64 5.44 4.61 0.23
C TRP A 64 4.20 5.26 -0.36
N ALA A 65 3.20 5.48 0.49
CA ALA A 65 2.01 6.24 0.15
C ALA A 65 1.55 7.11 1.33
N LEU A 66 1.18 8.35 1.01
CA LEU A 66 0.44 9.24 1.89
C LEU A 66 -0.97 9.39 1.32
N ILE A 67 -1.97 9.14 2.17
CA ILE A 67 -3.38 9.29 1.84
C ILE A 67 -4.02 10.26 2.83
N ASP A 68 -4.90 11.09 2.31
CA ASP A 68 -5.71 11.99 3.09
C ASP A 68 -7.10 12.12 2.46
N GLY A 69 -8.15 12.11 3.28
CA GLY A 69 -9.51 12.20 2.82
C GLY A 69 -10.55 12.44 3.90
N GLN A 70 -11.78 12.63 3.46
CA GLN A 70 -12.93 12.83 4.34
C GLN A 70 -13.63 11.50 4.59
N LEU A 71 -13.88 11.14 5.84
CA LEU A 71 -14.76 10.02 6.16
C LEU A 71 -16.21 10.39 5.87
N ARG A 72 -16.95 9.54 5.17
CA ARG A 72 -18.39 9.69 4.90
C ARG A 72 -19.16 8.57 5.57
N ASP A 73 -20.47 8.76 5.66
CA ASP A 73 -21.41 7.82 6.26
C ASP A 73 -21.10 7.52 7.75
N THR A 74 -20.39 8.44 8.42
CA THR A 74 -20.07 8.33 9.84
C THR A 74 -21.26 8.65 10.76
N GLY A 75 -22.34 9.23 10.21
CA GLY A 75 -23.47 9.76 10.97
C GLY A 75 -23.21 11.12 11.62
N ASP A 76 -22.03 11.72 11.37
CA ASP A 76 -21.62 13.00 11.94
C ASP A 76 -21.79 14.14 10.90
N PRO A 77 -22.52 15.23 11.23
CA PRO A 77 -22.57 16.41 10.37
C PRO A 77 -21.19 17.03 10.14
N ASN A 78 -20.27 16.86 11.09
CA ASN A 78 -18.85 17.15 10.95
C ASN A 78 -18.10 15.85 10.67
N SER A 79 -18.24 15.35 9.44
CA SER A 79 -17.47 14.23 8.95
C SER A 79 -15.98 14.40 9.32
N PRO A 80 -15.35 13.45 10.05
CA PRO A 80 -13.96 13.57 10.45
C PRO A 80 -13.02 13.33 9.25
N ARG A 81 -11.85 13.98 9.27
CA ARG A 81 -10.79 13.76 8.28
C ARG A 81 -9.95 12.55 8.69
N TYR A 82 -9.38 11.88 7.69
CA TYR A 82 -8.42 10.81 7.87
C TYR A 82 -7.12 11.17 7.15
N GLU A 83 -5.99 11.03 7.84
CA GLU A 83 -4.67 11.00 7.23
C GLU A 83 -4.01 9.66 7.54
N GLY A 84 -3.25 9.12 6.58
CA GLY A 84 -2.56 7.85 6.74
C GLY A 84 -1.24 7.80 5.99
N LEU A 85 -0.21 7.28 6.65
CA LEU A 85 1.07 6.94 6.06
C LEU A 85 1.17 5.42 5.94
N LEU A 86 1.41 4.95 4.72
CA LEU A 86 1.51 3.54 4.41
C LEU A 86 2.86 3.21 3.79
N LYS A 87 3.34 2.01 4.09
CA LYS A 87 4.53 1.41 3.49
C LYS A 87 4.23 0.02 2.97
N LYS A 88 4.68 -0.26 1.75
CA LYS A 88 4.63 -1.58 1.15
C LYS A 88 5.77 -2.41 1.75
N THR A 89 5.47 -3.64 2.16
CA THR A 89 6.45 -4.61 2.66
C THR A 89 6.17 -5.93 1.97
N GLY A 90 7.02 -6.29 1.01
CA GLY A 90 6.75 -7.37 0.06
C GLY A 90 5.48 -7.07 -0.75
N PRO A 91 4.49 -7.98 -0.83
CA PRO A 91 3.29 -7.77 -1.62
C PRO A 91 2.19 -6.99 -0.89
N LYS A 92 2.40 -6.54 0.36
CA LYS A 92 1.34 -5.98 1.21
C LYS A 92 1.62 -4.54 1.60
N TRP A 93 0.59 -3.70 1.49
CA TRP A 93 0.56 -2.38 2.12
C TRP A 93 0.25 -2.51 3.61
N ASN A 94 0.94 -1.71 4.42
CA ASN A 94 0.71 -1.63 5.86
C ASN A 94 0.57 -0.17 6.26
N VAL A 95 -0.42 0.13 7.10
CA VAL A 95 -0.54 1.45 7.74
C VAL A 95 0.50 1.55 8.84
N LEU A 96 1.46 2.44 8.67
CA LEU A 96 2.47 2.77 9.68
C LEU A 96 1.94 3.77 10.69
N GLU A 97 1.26 4.80 10.21
CA GLU A 97 0.61 5.82 11.02
C GLU A 97 -0.76 6.16 10.43
N SER A 98 -1.71 6.46 11.29
CA SER A 98 -3.03 6.94 10.92
C SER A 98 -3.54 7.93 11.96
N ALA A 99 -4.40 8.84 11.53
CA ALA A 99 -5.14 9.72 12.41
C ALA A 99 -6.53 9.99 11.85
N ILE A 100 -7.53 9.91 12.73
CA ILE A 100 -8.91 10.32 12.46
C ILE A 100 -9.22 11.52 13.35
N GLY A 101 -9.60 12.66 12.77
CA GLY A 101 -9.89 13.85 13.57
C GLY A 101 -10.22 15.10 12.76
N PRO A 102 -10.66 16.18 13.44
CA PRO A 102 -11.16 17.39 12.79
C PRO A 102 -10.05 18.25 12.16
N THR A 103 -8.83 18.28 12.71
CA THR A 103 -7.84 19.28 12.31
C THR A 103 -6.44 18.94 12.83
N VAL A 104 -5.61 18.23 12.06
CA VAL A 104 -4.15 18.27 12.22
C VAL A 104 -3.46 17.74 10.98
N GLU A 105 -2.45 18.47 10.51
CA GLU A 105 -1.43 18.02 9.56
C GLU A 105 -0.51 17.01 10.27
N GLN A 106 -0.99 15.79 10.44
CA GLN A 106 -0.28 14.77 11.22
C GLN A 106 0.99 14.30 10.51
N TRP A 107 1.00 14.44 9.18
CA TRP A 107 2.13 14.14 8.32
C TRP A 107 3.42 14.86 8.73
N ALA A 108 3.36 16.04 9.36
CA ALA A 108 4.55 16.78 9.75
C ALA A 108 5.38 16.04 10.82
N GLY A 109 4.71 15.47 11.83
CA GLY A 109 5.36 14.64 12.84
C GLY A 109 5.86 13.31 12.27
N TRP A 110 5.11 12.72 11.34
CA TRP A 110 5.50 11.48 10.69
C TRP A 110 6.72 11.66 9.80
N LYS A 111 6.84 12.77 9.08
CA LYS A 111 8.02 13.10 8.27
C LYS A 111 9.31 13.10 9.09
N ALA A 112 9.27 13.60 10.31
CA ALA A 112 10.41 13.56 11.22
C ALA A 112 10.73 12.15 11.73
N LYS A 113 9.69 11.32 11.94
CA LYS A 113 9.81 9.93 12.41
C LYS A 113 10.28 8.96 11.31
N TYR A 114 9.94 9.22 10.06
CA TYR A 114 10.24 8.38 8.89
C TYR A 114 11.06 9.15 7.85
N PRO A 115 12.35 9.47 8.14
CA PRO A 115 13.20 10.22 7.23
C PRO A 115 13.52 9.47 5.93
N GLU A 116 13.32 8.15 5.89
CA GLU A 116 13.51 7.32 4.70
C GLU A 116 12.36 7.40 3.69
N ALA A 117 11.22 8.00 4.08
CA ALA A 117 10.09 8.19 3.19
C ALA A 117 10.42 9.23 2.10
N PRO A 118 10.13 8.95 0.81
CA PRO A 118 10.48 9.85 -0.29
C PRO A 118 9.87 11.24 -0.13
N ALA A 119 10.70 12.29 -0.28
CA ALA A 119 10.29 13.68 -0.05
C ALA A 119 9.01 14.10 -0.80
N GLN A 120 8.79 13.52 -1.99
CA GLN A 120 7.65 13.83 -2.87
C GLN A 120 6.29 13.39 -2.32
N ILE A 121 6.23 12.45 -1.36
CA ILE A 121 4.95 12.00 -0.78
C ILE A 121 4.40 12.99 0.23
N TRP A 122 5.25 13.88 0.76
CA TRP A 122 4.84 14.89 1.73
C TRP A 122 4.15 16.07 1.02
N PRO A 123 3.19 16.73 1.68
CA PRO A 123 2.63 18.00 1.22
C PRO A 123 3.68 19.10 1.10
#